data_AF-A0A942AUI6-F1
#
_entry.id   AF-A0A942AUI6-F1
#
_cell.length_a   1.000
_cell.length_b   1.000
_cell.length_c   1.000
_cell.angle_alpha   90.00
_cell.angle_beta   90.00
_cell.angle_gamma   90.00
#
_symmetry.space_group_name_H-M   'P 1'
#
loop_
_entity.id
_entity.type
_entity.pdbx_description
1 polymer ?
#
loop_
_entity_poly.entity_id
_entity_poly.type
_entity_poly.pdbx_seq_one_letter_code
_entity_poly.pdbx_strand_id
1 'polypeptide(L)' 'MSNNSNSSNSNNSNRAKLQGFKTEVANSLNVNLKQGYNGDITAREAGSIGGEMVKRMIAYAENNMNTNGNMMK' A
#
# COMPACT_ATOMS: atom_id res chain seq x y z
N MET A 1 32.92 -11.47 14.97
CA MET A 1 31.56 -10.91 15.13
C MET A 1 31.21 -10.14 13.86
N SER A 2 30.19 -10.58 13.12
CA SER A 2 29.76 -9.96 11.85
C SER A 2 28.43 -9.23 12.10
N ASN A 3 28.44 -7.90 12.03
CA ASN A 3 27.24 -7.08 12.20
C ASN A 3 26.54 -6.89 10.85
N ASN A 4 25.44 -7.59 10.63
CA ASN A 4 24.53 -7.37 9.50
C ASN A 4 23.48 -6.31 9.88
N SER A 5 23.82 -5.03 9.71
CA SER A 5 22.95 -3.89 10.07
C SER A 5 22.07 -3.34 8.92
N ASN A 6 21.93 -4.05 7.79
CA ASN A 6 21.24 -3.50 6.60
C ASN A 6 19.72 -3.76 6.50
N SER A 7 19.09 -4.43 7.47
CA SER A 7 17.66 -4.80 7.37
C SER A 7 16.69 -3.70 7.82
N SER A 8 17.08 -2.81 8.74
CA SER A 8 16.12 -1.86 9.34
C SER A 8 15.76 -0.67 8.44
N ASN A 9 16.64 -0.25 7.52
CA ASN A 9 16.43 0.97 6.74
C ASN A 9 15.49 0.76 5.52
N SER A 10 15.55 -0.41 4.89
CA SER A 10 14.70 -0.78 3.75
C SER A 10 13.22 -0.95 4.15
N ASN A 11 12.97 -1.42 5.38
CA ASN A 11 11.62 -1.55 5.90
C ASN A 11 10.94 -0.19 6.17
N ASN A 12 11.71 0.84 6.50
CA ASN A 12 11.16 2.14 6.88
C ASN A 12 10.67 2.93 5.66
N SER A 13 11.40 2.88 4.54
CA SER A 13 10.99 3.52 3.28
C SER A 13 9.73 2.89 2.69
N ASN A 14 9.57 1.57 2.80
CA ASN A 14 8.38 0.87 2.36
C ASN A 14 7.15 1.25 3.22
N ARG A 15 7.32 1.42 4.54
CA ARG A 15 6.26 1.88 5.43
C ARG A 15 5.79 3.30 5.09
N ALA A 16 6.70 4.20 4.75
CA ALA A 16 6.36 5.56 4.33
C ALA A 16 5.57 5.56 3.01
N LYS A 17 6.01 4.77 2.02
CA LYS A 17 5.28 4.59 0.75
C LYS A 17 3.88 4.03 0.97
N LEU A 18 3.74 3.02 1.84
CA LEU A 18 2.44 2.43 2.20
C LEU A 18 1.51 3.42 2.91
N GLN A 19 2.04 4.31 3.76
CA GLN A 19 1.25 5.35 4.41
C GLN A 19 0.74 6.40 3.40
N GLY A 20 1.59 6.82 2.47
CA GLY A 20 1.19 7.70 1.38
C GLY A 20 0.10 7.06 0.52
N PHE A 21 0.31 5.80 0.13
CA PHE A 21 -0.65 5.03 -0.66
C PHE A 21 -2.01 4.88 0.03
N LYS A 22 -2.01 4.57 1.33
CA LYS A 22 -3.26 4.49 2.12
C LYS A 22 -4.01 5.82 2.09
N THR A 23 -3.29 6.94 2.23
CA THR A 23 -3.87 8.29 2.22
C THR A 23 -4.46 8.63 0.85
N GLU A 24 -3.75 8.27 -0.22
CA GLU A 24 -4.23 8.44 -1.60
C GLU A 24 -5.52 7.64 -1.86
N VAL A 25 -5.56 6.37 -1.45
CA VAL A 25 -6.75 5.53 -1.62
C VAL A 25 -7.93 6.08 -0.82
N ALA A 26 -7.71 6.49 0.43
CA ALA A 26 -8.74 7.13 1.25
C ALA A 26 -9.30 8.39 0.59
N ASN A 27 -8.41 9.26 0.08
CA ASN A 27 -8.81 10.47 -0.65
C ASN A 27 -9.61 10.14 -1.91
N SER A 28 -9.23 9.10 -2.67
CA SER A 28 -9.94 8.68 -3.88
C SER A 28 -11.36 8.17 -3.61
N LEU A 29 -11.60 7.67 -2.39
CA LEU A 29 -12.92 7.21 -1.93
C LEU A 29 -13.71 8.29 -1.19
N ASN A 30 -13.19 9.52 -1.12
CA ASN A 30 -13.75 10.62 -0.32
C ASN A 30 -13.92 10.27 1.17
N VAL A 31 -13.08 9.37 1.71
CA VAL A 31 -13.09 9.00 3.13
C VAL A 31 -12.02 9.79 3.86
N ASN A 32 -12.41 10.48 4.94
CA ASN A 32 -11.47 11.25 5.75
C ASN A 32 -10.69 10.32 6.70
N LEU A 33 -9.54 9.83 6.25
CA LEU A 33 -8.64 9.02 7.06
C LEU A 33 -7.59 9.89 7.73
N LYS A 34 -7.55 9.87 9.06
CA LYS A 34 -6.64 10.66 9.90
C LYS A 34 -5.45 9.82 10.38
N GLN A 35 -4.31 10.46 10.59
CA GLN A 35 -3.18 9.86 11.32
C GLN A 35 -3.51 9.86 12.82
N GLY A 36 -4.21 8.82 13.29
CA GLY A 36 -4.65 8.71 14.69
C GLY A 36 -5.97 7.97 14.83
N TYR A 37 -6.82 8.47 15.73
CA TYR A 37 -8.13 7.89 15.96
C TYR A 37 -9.04 8.10 14.75
N ASN A 38 -9.61 6.99 14.27
CA ASN A 38 -10.57 6.95 13.16
C ASN A 38 -11.85 6.23 13.60
N GLY A 39 -12.29 6.37 14.86
CA GLY A 39 -13.52 5.71 15.32
C GLY A 39 -14.80 6.33 14.75
N ASP A 40 -14.67 7.46 14.05
CA ASP A 40 -15.72 8.15 13.30
C ASP A 40 -15.96 7.56 11.91
N ILE A 41 -14.99 6.83 11.33
CA ILE A 41 -15.20 6.15 10.04
C ILE A 41 -16.00 4.87 10.26
N THR A 42 -16.94 4.60 9.37
CA THR A 42 -17.71 3.35 9.42
C THR A 42 -16.82 2.16 9.05
N ALA A 43 -17.16 0.97 9.57
CA ALA A 43 -16.46 -0.27 9.20
C ALA A 43 -16.48 -0.52 7.68
N ARG A 44 -17.54 -0.08 7.00
CA ARG A 44 -17.66 -0.15 5.54
C ARG A 44 -16.64 0.73 4.83
N GLU A 45 -16.42 1.96 5.30
CA GLU A 45 -15.44 2.88 4.72
C GLU A 45 -14.01 2.38 4.97
N ALA A 46 -13.69 1.97 6.20
CA ALA A 46 -12.40 1.37 6.52
C ALA A 46 -12.12 0.12 5.65
N GLY A 47 -13.13 -0.75 5.51
CA GLY A 47 -13.06 -1.93 4.65
C GLY A 47 -12.88 -1.58 3.17
N SER A 48 -13.56 -0.54 2.67
CA SER A 48 -13.44 -0.07 1.28
C SER A 48 -12.04 0.44 0.97
N ILE A 49 -11.41 1.18 1.90
CA ILE A 49 -10.00 1.61 1.77
C ILE A 49 -9.08 0.39 1.68
N GLY A 50 -9.25 -0.58 2.58
CA GLY A 50 -8.48 -1.82 2.59
C GLY A 50 -8.61 -2.62 1.29
N GLY A 51 -9.83 -2.79 0.80
CA GLY A 51 -10.12 -3.51 -0.43
C GLY A 51 -9.53 -2.84 -1.67
N GLU A 52 -9.67 -1.52 -1.80
CA GLU A 52 -9.12 -0.80 -2.95
C GLU A 52 -7.59 -0.73 -2.93
N MET A 53 -6.97 -0.68 -1.75
CA MET A 53 -5.52 -0.83 -1.64
C MET A 53 -5.04 -2.17 -2.22
N VAL A 54 -5.68 -3.28 -1.84
CA VAL A 54 -5.32 -4.63 -2.33
C VAL A 54 -5.56 -4.74 -3.83
N LYS A 55 -6.71 -4.26 -4.32
CA LYS A 55 -7.05 -4.30 -5.75
C LYS A 55 -6.03 -3.56 -6.61
N ARG A 56 -5.62 -2.36 -6.21
CA ARG A 56 -4.59 -1.59 -6.92
C ARG A 56 -3.20 -2.24 -6.83
N MET A 57 -2.85 -2.86 -5.71
CA MET A 57 -1.59 -3.61 -5.59
C MET A 57 -1.55 -4.82 -6.53
N ILE A 58 -2.66 -5.56 -6.63
CA ILE A 58 -2.79 -6.69 -7.57
C ILE A 58 -2.67 -6.18 -9.00
N ALA A 59 -3.40 -5.13 -9.37
CA ALA A 59 -3.31 -4.55 -10.70
C ALA A 59 -1.88 -4.08 -11.05
N TYR A 60 -1.16 -3.49 -10.09
CA TYR A 60 0.24 -3.14 -10.27
C TYR A 60 1.10 -4.40 -10.49
N ALA A 61 0.95 -5.42 -9.66
CA ALA A 61 1.69 -6.67 -9.80
C ALA A 61 1.42 -7.35 -11.16
N GLU A 62 0.16 -7.45 -11.57
CA GLU A 62 -0.25 -8.01 -12.87
C GLU A 62 0.39 -7.26 -14.04
N ASN A 63 0.37 -5.92 -14.01
CA ASN A 63 1.00 -5.11 -15.05
C ASN A 63 2.53 -5.32 -15.11
N ASN A 64 3.19 -5.41 -13.95
CA ASN A 64 4.63 -5.66 -13.91
C ASN A 64 4.97 -7.09 -14.35
N MET A 65 4.14 -8.08 -14.02
CA MET A 65 4.31 -9.46 -14.49
C MET A 65 4.09 -9.58 -15.99
N ASN A 66 3.06 -8.92 -16.54
CA ASN A 66 2.79 -8.89 -17.97
C ASN A 66 3.93 -8.21 -18.75
N THR A 67 4.51 -7.14 -18.20
CA THR A 67 5.67 -6.47 -18.80
C THR A 67 6.89 -7.39 -18.90
N ASN A 68 7.11 -8.27 -17.91
CA ASN A 68 8.22 -9.24 -17.93
C ASN A 68 7.91 -10.52 -18.72
N GLY A 69 6.63 -10.84 -18.95
CA GLY A 69 6.20 -11.98 -19.77
C GLY A 69 6.46 -11.82 -21.27
N ASN A 70 6.66 -10.58 -21.75
CA ASN A 70 6.93 -10.29 -23.16
C ASN A 70 8.42 -10.47 -23.57
N MET A 71 9.28 -10.94 -22.63
CA MET A 71 10.68 -11.33 -22.89
C MET A 71 10.91 -12.85 -22.87
N MET A 72 9.85 -13.66 -22.71
CA MET A 72 9.91 -15.14 -22.69
C MET A 72 9.20 -15.79 -23.89
N LYS A 73 9.11 -15.08 -25.02
CA LYS A 73 8.67 -15.63 -26.31
C LYS A 73 9.76 -15.45 -27.36
#